data_AF-A0AAW4BF30-F1
#
_entry.id   AF-A0AAW4BF30-F1
#
_cell.length_a   1.000
_cell.length_b   1.000
_cell.length_c   1.000
_cell.angle_alpha   90.00
_cell.angle_beta   90.00
_cell.angle_gamma   90.00
#
_symmetry.space_group_name_H-M   'P 1'
#
loop_
_entity.id
_entity.type
_entity.pdbx_description
1 polymer ?
#
loop_
_entity_poly.entity_id
_entity_poly.type
_entity_poly.pdbx_seq_one_letter_code
_entity_poly.pdbx_strand_id
1 'polypeptide(L)'
;RIKPSQMLIMETELWPNTLHTVARSGIPITVINARLSERSCQRYAKVRPIFDMLAKNLTRVLCQYPDDAQRFIRLGVAKEKIFVTGSIKFDIDIDQTTIQKGQQLRSNLGRNRPVWIAASTHQGEDEQVLAAHAEVLKEHPNALLILVPRHPERFNA
;
A
#
# COMPACT_ATOMS: atom_id res chain seq x y z
N ARG A 1 3.86 1.15 -33.19
CA ARG A 1 2.62 0.87 -32.43
C ARG A 1 2.94 -0.24 -31.43
N ILE A 2 2.70 -0.04 -30.14
CA ILE A 2 3.03 -1.04 -29.08
C ILE A 2 1.95 -2.14 -29.09
N LYS A 3 2.35 -3.41 -28.94
CA LYS A 3 1.46 -4.59 -28.88
C LYS A 3 1.63 -5.29 -27.52
N PRO A 4 1.02 -4.77 -26.44
CA PRO A 4 1.20 -5.35 -25.11
C PRO A 4 0.56 -6.76 -25.05
N SER A 5 1.21 -7.67 -24.32
CA SER A 5 0.73 -9.03 -24.12
C SER A 5 -0.18 -9.18 -22.89
N GLN A 6 -0.18 -8.21 -21.98
CA GLN A 6 -0.99 -8.22 -20.75
C GLN A 6 -1.20 -6.79 -20.23
N MET A 7 -2.32 -6.56 -19.54
CA MET A 7 -2.57 -5.37 -18.73
C MET A 7 -2.56 -5.75 -17.25
N LEU A 8 -1.74 -5.06 -16.46
CA LEU A 8 -1.73 -5.17 -15.00
C LEU A 8 -2.34 -3.90 -14.40
N ILE A 9 -3.33 -4.08 -13.52
CA ILE A 9 -3.99 -2.99 -12.79
C ILE A 9 -3.63 -3.12 -11.32
N MET A 10 -3.02 -2.09 -10.75
CA MET A 10 -2.70 -2.05 -9.33
C MET A 10 -3.93 -1.69 -8.50
N GLU A 11 -4.18 -2.45 -7.43
CA GLU A 11 -5.28 -2.26 -6.49
C GLU A 11 -6.67 -2.35 -7.13
N THR A 12 -7.43 -1.25 -7.26
CA THR A 12 -8.85 -1.29 -7.70
C THR A 12 -9.24 -0.19 -8.69
N GLU A 13 -8.38 0.08 -9.67
CA GLU A 13 -8.61 1.06 -10.75
C GLU A 13 -9.43 0.46 -11.92
N LEU A 14 -10.66 0.03 -11.66
CA LEU A 14 -11.53 -0.66 -12.63
C LEU A 14 -12.30 0.31 -13.53
N TRP A 15 -11.63 0.86 -14.55
CA TRP A 15 -12.21 1.82 -15.50
C TRP A 15 -12.97 1.11 -16.65
N PRO A 16 -14.30 1.28 -16.80
CA PRO A 16 -15.10 0.52 -17.76
C PRO A 16 -14.60 0.57 -19.21
N ASN A 17 -14.35 1.78 -19.72
CA ASN A 17 -13.91 1.95 -21.11
C ASN A 17 -12.52 1.37 -21.36
N THR A 18 -11.61 1.49 -20.39
CA THR A 18 -10.27 0.92 -20.47
C THR A 18 -10.35 -0.60 -20.52
N LEU A 19 -11.06 -1.22 -19.57
CA LEU A 19 -11.23 -2.67 -19.51
C LEU A 19 -11.86 -3.21 -20.81
N HIS A 20 -12.91 -2.54 -21.29
CA HIS A 20 -13.59 -2.94 -22.52
C HIS A 20 -12.69 -2.84 -23.76
N THR A 21 -11.96 -1.75 -23.92
CA THR A 21 -11.10 -1.51 -25.09
C THR A 21 -9.92 -2.48 -25.13
N VAL A 22 -9.31 -2.74 -23.98
CA VAL A 22 -8.20 -3.69 -23.83
C VAL A 22 -8.67 -5.12 -24.09
N ALA A 23 -9.81 -5.52 -23.51
CA ALA A 23 -10.39 -6.84 -23.74
C ALA A 23 -10.77 -7.08 -25.21
N ARG A 24 -11.32 -6.06 -25.90
CA ARG A 24 -11.62 -6.13 -27.35
C ARG A 24 -10.37 -6.33 -28.22
N SER A 25 -9.20 -5.98 -27.70
CA SER A 25 -7.92 -6.20 -28.37
C SER A 25 -7.32 -7.58 -28.07
N GLY A 26 -8.04 -8.45 -27.34
CA GLY A 26 -7.59 -9.79 -26.96
C GLY A 26 -6.52 -9.81 -25.87
N ILE A 27 -6.29 -8.68 -25.19
CA ILE A 27 -5.25 -8.55 -24.18
C ILE A 27 -5.81 -9.00 -22.82
N PRO A 28 -5.19 -9.96 -22.12
CA PRO A 28 -5.61 -10.38 -20.80
C PRO A 28 -5.39 -9.29 -19.75
N ILE A 29 -6.34 -9.16 -18.84
CA ILE A 29 -6.34 -8.11 -17.80
C ILE A 29 -6.24 -8.78 -16.43
N THR A 30 -5.24 -8.40 -15.65
CA THR A 30 -5.03 -8.89 -14.29
C THR A 30 -5.04 -7.74 -13.31
N VAL A 31 -5.87 -7.85 -12.28
CA VAL A 31 -5.84 -6.94 -11.14
C VAL A 31 -4.85 -7.52 -10.13
N ILE A 32 -3.83 -6.75 -9.76
CA ILE A 32 -2.80 -7.14 -8.80
C ILE A 32 -2.95 -6.36 -7.51
N ASN A 33 -2.57 -6.98 -6.39
CA ASN A 33 -2.69 -6.39 -5.06
C ASN A 33 -4.14 -5.90 -4.77
N ALA A 34 -5.12 -6.62 -5.31
CA ALA A 34 -6.52 -6.22 -5.33
C ALA A 34 -7.10 -6.16 -3.91
N ARG A 35 -7.80 -5.06 -3.62
CA ARG A 35 -8.59 -4.90 -2.39
C ARG A 35 -10.00 -4.50 -2.72
N LEU A 36 -10.94 -4.99 -1.94
CA LEU A 36 -12.32 -4.58 -2.06
C LEU A 36 -12.89 -4.42 -0.66
N SER A 37 -13.15 -3.18 -0.26
CA SER A 37 -13.80 -2.92 1.03
C SER A 37 -15.22 -3.48 1.03
N GLU A 38 -15.74 -3.80 2.22
CA GLU A 38 -17.14 -4.23 2.37
C GLU A 38 -18.12 -3.18 1.82
N ARG A 39 -17.86 -1.90 2.11
CA ARG A 39 -18.65 -0.76 1.60
C ARG A 39 -18.66 -0.70 0.07
N SER A 40 -17.50 -0.88 -0.56
CA SER A 40 -17.40 -0.90 -2.04
C SER A 40 -18.14 -2.10 -2.62
N CYS A 41 -18.01 -3.27 -2.00
CA CYS A 41 -18.74 -4.47 -2.43
C CYS A 41 -20.26 -4.24 -2.39
N GLN A 42 -20.79 -3.66 -1.30
CA GLN A 42 -22.22 -3.36 -1.20
C GLN A 42 -22.67 -2.35 -2.26
N ARG A 43 -21.86 -1.34 -2.56
CA ARG A 43 -22.15 -0.37 -3.63
C ARG A 43 -22.20 -1.03 -5.01
N TYR A 44 -21.21 -1.84 -5.34
CA TYR A 44 -21.21 -2.58 -6.61
C TYR A 44 -22.36 -3.58 -6.73
N ALA A 45 -22.76 -4.20 -5.62
CA ALA A 45 -23.92 -5.09 -5.60
C ALA A 45 -25.22 -4.37 -5.99
N LYS A 46 -25.38 -3.08 -5.63
CA LYS A 46 -26.53 -2.26 -6.05
C LYS A 46 -26.54 -1.93 -7.54
N VAL A 47 -25.37 -1.91 -8.18
CA VAL A 47 -25.20 -1.63 -9.62
C VAL A 47 -24.60 -2.85 -10.35
N ARG A 48 -25.14 -4.03 -10.03
CA ARG A 48 -24.61 -5.32 -10.49
C ARG A 48 -24.36 -5.41 -12.00
N PRO A 49 -25.27 -4.93 -12.89
CA PRO A 49 -25.01 -4.97 -14.33
C PRO A 49 -23.75 -4.20 -14.76
N ILE A 50 -23.45 -3.08 -14.08
CA ILE A 50 -22.24 -2.29 -14.35
C ILE A 50 -21.01 -3.09 -13.91
N PHE A 51 -21.06 -3.69 -12.72
CA PHE A 51 -19.96 -4.51 -12.23
C PHE A 51 -19.72 -5.74 -13.12
N ASP A 52 -20.77 -6.42 -13.57
CA ASP A 52 -20.66 -7.58 -14.45
C ASP A 52 -19.99 -7.20 -15.80
N MET A 53 -20.27 -5.99 -16.31
CA MET A 53 -19.57 -5.46 -17.49
C MET A 53 -18.07 -5.25 -17.26
N LEU A 54 -17.64 -4.96 -16.03
CA LEU A 54 -16.22 -4.86 -15.66
C LEU A 54 -15.62 -6.26 -15.48
N ALA A 55 -16.26 -7.09 -14.66
CA ALA A 55 -15.80 -8.40 -14.24
C ALA A 55 -15.60 -9.36 -15.40
N LYS A 56 -16.45 -9.31 -16.44
CA LYS A 56 -16.32 -10.16 -17.63
C LYS A 56 -15.00 -9.94 -18.38
N ASN A 57 -14.44 -8.72 -18.31
CA ASN A 57 -13.18 -8.37 -18.99
C ASN A 57 -11.95 -8.79 -18.18
N LEU A 58 -12.12 -9.15 -16.91
CA LEU A 58 -11.00 -9.56 -16.04
C LEU A 58 -10.62 -11.01 -16.31
N THR A 59 -9.32 -11.24 -16.51
CA THR A 59 -8.73 -12.57 -16.64
C THR A 59 -8.36 -13.13 -15.28
N ARG A 60 -7.75 -12.31 -14.40
CA ARG A 60 -7.35 -12.69 -13.04
C ARG A 60 -7.52 -11.54 -12.05
N VAL A 61 -7.74 -11.89 -10.79
CA VAL A 61 -7.78 -10.97 -9.65
C VAL A 61 -6.91 -11.56 -8.54
N LEU A 62 -5.79 -10.90 -8.24
CA LEU A 62 -4.83 -11.30 -7.22
C LEU A 62 -5.08 -10.46 -5.97
N CYS A 63 -5.84 -11.03 -5.03
CA CYS A 63 -6.30 -10.39 -3.80
C CYS A 63 -5.21 -10.38 -2.73
N GLN A 64 -5.22 -9.33 -1.90
CA GLN A 64 -4.32 -9.25 -0.75
C GLN A 64 -4.72 -10.26 0.33
N TYR A 65 -6.01 -10.31 0.67
CA TYR A 65 -6.53 -11.13 1.77
C TYR A 65 -7.71 -12.01 1.32
N PRO A 66 -8.01 -13.10 2.07
CA PRO A 66 -9.17 -13.95 1.79
C PRO A 66 -10.50 -13.19 1.74
N ASP A 67 -10.69 -12.19 2.60
CA ASP A 67 -11.89 -11.36 2.63
C ASP A 67 -12.12 -10.57 1.33
N ASP A 68 -11.04 -10.08 0.71
CA ASP A 68 -11.13 -9.40 -0.58
C ASP A 68 -11.62 -10.39 -1.66
N ALA A 69 -11.04 -11.59 -1.68
CA ALA A 69 -11.44 -12.66 -2.59
C ALA A 69 -12.92 -13.03 -2.43
N GLN A 70 -13.40 -13.21 -1.19
CA GLN A 70 -14.80 -13.51 -0.92
C GLN A 70 -15.75 -12.41 -1.42
N ARG A 71 -15.37 -11.14 -1.30
CA ARG A 71 -16.17 -10.03 -1.81
C ARG A 71 -16.23 -10.01 -3.34
N PHE A 72 -15.13 -10.32 -4.04
CA PHE A 72 -15.15 -10.47 -5.50
C PHE A 72 -16.02 -11.66 -5.95
N ILE A 73 -15.97 -12.79 -5.24
CA ILE A 73 -16.85 -13.95 -5.48
C ILE A 73 -18.32 -13.56 -5.29
N ARG A 74 -18.65 -12.84 -4.21
CA ARG A 74 -20.02 -12.35 -3.95
C ARG A 74 -20.50 -11.39 -5.06
N LEU A 75 -19.57 -10.65 -5.66
CA LEU A 75 -19.83 -9.82 -6.84
C LEU A 75 -19.86 -10.58 -8.17
N GLY A 76 -19.73 -11.92 -8.16
CA GLY A 76 -19.90 -12.77 -9.34
C GLY A 76 -18.65 -12.94 -10.20
N VAL A 77 -17.48 -12.53 -9.71
CA VAL A 77 -16.23 -12.91 -10.35
C VAL A 77 -16.03 -14.41 -10.14
N ALA A 78 -15.79 -15.14 -11.23
CA ALA A 78 -15.63 -16.59 -11.20
C ALA A 78 -14.43 -16.98 -10.31
N LYS A 79 -14.61 -18.00 -9.46
CA LYS A 79 -13.66 -18.37 -8.40
C LYS A 79 -12.29 -18.74 -8.97
N GLU A 80 -12.27 -19.38 -10.13
CA GLU A 80 -11.06 -19.78 -10.86
C GLU A 80 -10.20 -18.60 -11.35
N LYS A 81 -10.77 -17.39 -11.40
CA LYS A 81 -10.03 -16.16 -11.74
C LYS A 81 -9.39 -15.51 -10.52
N ILE A 82 -9.72 -15.94 -9.30
CA ILE A 82 -9.36 -15.25 -8.06
C ILE A 82 -8.30 -16.04 -7.29
N PHE A 83 -7.24 -15.34 -6.89
CA PHE A 83 -6.14 -15.90 -6.12
C PHE A 83 -5.82 -14.97 -4.96
N VAL A 84 -5.45 -15.52 -3.80
CA VAL A 84 -4.93 -14.73 -2.68
C VAL A 84 -3.41 -14.80 -2.72
N THR A 85 -2.75 -13.66 -2.94
CA THR A 85 -1.30 -13.58 -3.13
C THR A 85 -0.58 -12.81 -2.03
N GLY A 86 -1.31 -12.23 -1.07
CA GLY A 86 -0.75 -11.33 -0.07
C GLY A 86 -0.59 -9.90 -0.59
N SER A 87 -0.04 -9.02 0.26
CA SER A 87 0.15 -7.61 -0.06
C SER A 87 1.57 -7.35 -0.55
N ILE A 88 1.71 -6.78 -1.76
CA ILE A 88 3.01 -6.37 -2.31
C ILE A 88 3.72 -5.32 -1.45
N LYS A 89 2.99 -4.68 -0.53
CA LYS A 89 3.52 -3.70 0.43
C LYS A 89 4.54 -4.33 1.40
N PHE A 90 4.59 -5.66 1.49
CA PHE A 90 5.56 -6.39 2.29
C PHE A 90 6.72 -6.98 1.47
N ASP A 91 6.65 -6.93 0.13
CA ASP A 91 7.71 -7.38 -0.77
C ASP A 91 8.77 -6.28 -0.95
N ILE A 92 9.25 -5.73 0.18
CA ILE A 92 10.23 -4.65 0.20
C ILE A 92 11.63 -5.29 0.19
N ASP A 93 12.37 -5.07 -0.89
CA ASP A 93 13.81 -5.28 -0.92
C ASP A 93 14.51 -3.94 -0.65
N ILE A 94 15.37 -3.91 0.37
CA ILE A 94 16.13 -2.72 0.71
C ILE A 94 17.50 -2.88 0.05
N ASP A 95 17.74 -2.09 -0.99
CA ASP A 95 18.99 -2.18 -1.74
C ASP A 95 20.21 -1.92 -0.84
N GLN A 96 21.33 -2.53 -1.21
CA GLN A 96 22.55 -2.46 -0.42
C GLN A 96 23.06 -1.03 -0.21
N THR A 97 22.81 -0.11 -1.16
CA THR A 97 23.22 1.29 -1.03
C THR A 97 22.41 2.01 0.05
N THR A 98 21.11 1.71 0.16
CA THR A 98 20.25 2.22 1.23
C THR A 98 20.69 1.70 2.59
N ILE A 99 21.04 0.42 2.70
CA ILE A 99 21.59 -0.17 3.93
C ILE A 99 22.90 0.54 4.33
N GLN A 100 23.81 0.75 3.38
CA GLN A 100 25.08 1.45 3.63
C GLN A 100 24.87 2.89 4.09
N LYS A 101 23.94 3.64 3.46
CA LYS A 101 23.56 4.98 3.90
C LYS A 101 23.00 4.96 5.33
N GLY A 102 22.18 3.97 5.68
CA GLY A 102 21.68 3.77 7.04
C GLY A 102 22.80 3.53 8.06
N GLN A 103 23.78 2.70 7.72
CA GLN A 103 24.96 2.44 8.57
C GLN A 103 25.85 3.69 8.73
N GLN A 104 26.00 4.47 7.66
CA GLN A 104 26.73 5.74 7.70
C GLN A 104 26.00 6.75 8.58
N LEU A 105 24.69 6.91 8.41
CA LEU A 105 23.85 7.75 9.26
C LEU A 105 23.94 7.31 10.72
N ARG A 106 23.85 6.00 11.01
CA ARG A 106 24.02 5.46 12.37
C ARG A 106 25.40 5.80 12.95
N SER A 107 26.45 5.76 12.14
CA SER A 107 27.80 6.13 12.59
C SER A 107 27.89 7.63 12.91
N ASN A 108 27.31 8.49 12.06
CA ASN A 108 27.25 9.95 12.28
C ASN A 108 26.41 10.32 13.52
N LEU A 109 25.31 9.60 13.76
CA LEU A 109 24.48 9.77 14.95
C LEU A 109 25.14 9.15 16.20
N GLY A 110 26.19 8.35 16.08
CA GLY A 110 26.84 7.69 17.21
C GLY A 110 26.38 6.24 17.41
N ARG A 111 27.33 5.30 17.38
CA ARG A 111 27.06 3.86 17.38
C ARG A 111 26.49 3.33 18.71
N ASN A 112 26.91 3.90 19.83
CA ASN A 112 26.54 3.43 21.17
C ASN A 112 25.41 4.25 21.81
N ARG A 113 24.89 5.28 21.12
CA ARG A 113 23.80 6.09 21.67
C ARG A 113 22.44 5.49 21.30
N PRO A 114 21.47 5.47 22.22
CA PRO A 114 20.10 5.10 21.87
C PRO A 114 19.55 6.08 20.84
N VAL A 115 18.98 5.56 19.76
CA VAL A 115 18.33 6.36 18.71
C VAL A 115 16.98 5.73 18.45
N TRP A 116 15.94 6.54 18.44
CA TRP A 116 14.58 6.15 18.09
C TRP A 116 13.96 7.21 17.19
N ILE A 117 12.94 6.80 16.42
CA ILE A 117 12.33 7.64 15.40
C ILE A 117 10.81 7.66 15.56
N ALA A 118 10.24 8.84 15.50
CA ALA A 118 8.82 9.05 15.29
C ALA A 118 8.63 9.62 13.88
N ALA A 119 8.14 8.78 12.97
CA ALA A 119 7.99 9.14 11.56
C ALA A 119 6.52 9.28 11.16
N SER A 120 6.24 10.26 10.31
CA SER A 120 4.89 10.62 9.86
C SER A 120 3.94 11.09 10.97
N THR A 121 4.46 11.85 11.93
CA THR A 121 3.62 12.40 13.02
C THR A 121 2.68 13.49 12.51
N HIS A 122 1.45 13.48 13.01
CA HIS A 122 0.40 14.47 12.78
C HIS A 122 0.41 15.55 13.87
N GLN A 123 -0.38 16.60 13.67
CA GLN A 123 -0.51 17.69 14.65
C GLN A 123 -1.08 17.14 15.97
N GLY A 124 -0.44 17.49 17.10
CA GLY A 124 -0.79 16.99 18.43
C GLY A 124 -0.10 15.68 18.83
N GLU A 125 0.59 15.00 17.91
CA GLU A 125 1.39 13.81 18.22
C GLU A 125 2.83 14.17 18.62
N ASP A 126 3.38 15.25 18.07
CA ASP A 126 4.77 15.68 18.33
C ASP A 126 5.01 15.95 19.82
N GLU A 127 4.08 16.65 20.48
CA GLU A 127 4.18 17.02 21.89
C GLU A 127 4.20 15.78 22.79
N GLN A 128 3.44 14.75 22.43
CA GLN A 128 3.41 13.47 23.16
C GLN A 128 4.74 12.72 23.00
N VAL A 129 5.29 12.71 21.78
CA VAL A 129 6.60 12.09 21.49
C VAL A 129 7.72 12.83 22.22
N LEU A 130 7.70 14.16 22.21
CA LEU A 130 8.67 15.01 22.92
C LEU A 130 8.60 14.81 24.44
N ALA A 131 7.39 14.74 25.01
CA ALA A 131 7.20 14.44 26.42
C ALA A 131 7.75 13.04 26.78
N ALA A 132 7.45 12.03 25.97
CA ALA A 132 8.02 10.69 26.13
C ALA A 132 9.56 10.72 26.01
N HIS A 133 10.11 11.53 25.10
CA HIS A 133 11.56 11.68 24.97
C HIS A 133 12.20 12.27 26.23
N ALA A 134 11.55 13.26 26.85
CA ALA A 134 12.03 13.86 28.09
C ALA A 134 12.11 12.82 29.23
N GLU A 135 11.17 11.88 29.30
CA GLU A 135 11.24 10.75 30.23
C GLU A 135 12.39 9.79 29.89
N VAL A 136 12.59 9.44 28.61
CA VAL A 136 13.71 8.60 28.16
C VAL A 136 15.06 9.22 28.52
N LEU A 137 15.20 10.54 28.44
CA LEU A 137 16.44 11.24 28.77
C LEU A 137 16.82 11.13 30.26
N LYS A 138 15.87 10.82 31.16
CA LYS A 138 16.18 10.60 32.59
C LYS A 138 17.04 9.36 32.82
N GLU A 139 16.82 8.29 32.05
CA GLU A 139 17.58 7.03 32.14
C GLU A 139 18.69 6.94 31.09
N HIS A 140 18.50 7.59 29.93
CA HIS A 140 19.44 7.59 28.81
C HIS A 140 19.76 9.02 28.37
N PRO A 141 20.64 9.75 29.09
CA PRO A 141 20.89 11.18 28.84
C PRO A 141 21.44 11.52 27.45
N ASN A 142 22.00 10.53 26.73
CA ASN A 142 22.54 10.69 25.39
C ASN A 142 21.61 10.15 24.28
N ALA A 143 20.37 9.80 24.61
CA ALA A 143 19.39 9.34 23.63
C ALA A 143 19.08 10.42 22.58
N LEU A 144 18.65 9.98 21.38
CA LEU A 144 18.29 10.87 20.27
C LEU A 144 16.97 10.46 19.67
N LEU A 145 16.04 11.40 19.68
CA LEU A 145 14.81 11.33 18.91
C LEU A 145 15.04 11.92 17.51
N ILE A 146 14.72 11.16 16.47
CA ILE A 146 14.47 11.68 15.13
C ILE A 146 12.96 11.88 15.00
N LEU A 147 12.52 13.13 14.88
CA LEU A 147 11.11 13.48 14.69
C LEU A 147 10.90 13.89 13.23
N VAL A 148 10.00 13.19 12.52
CA VAL A 148 9.72 13.44 11.09
C VAL A 148 8.21 13.70 10.91
N PRO A 149 7.77 14.97 10.91
CA PRO A 149 6.37 15.31 10.69
C PRO A 149 5.83 14.81 9.35
N ARG A 150 4.53 14.51 9.29
CA ARG A 150 3.85 14.06 8.07
C ARG A 150 3.84 15.12 6.96
N HIS A 151 3.74 16.40 7.34
CA HIS A 151 3.61 17.53 6.43
C HIS A 151 4.88 18.40 6.47
N PRO A 152 5.56 18.63 5.32
CA PRO A 152 6.83 19.37 5.26
C PRO A 152 6.77 20.80 5.82
N GLU A 153 5.60 21.43 5.77
CA GLU A 153 5.35 22.78 6.32
C GLU A 153 5.72 22.86 7.81
N ARG A 154 5.69 21.74 8.53
CA ARG A 154 6.02 21.63 9.95
C ARG A 154 7.50 21.38 10.23
N PHE A 155 8.36 21.34 9.22
CA PHE A 155 9.80 21.11 9.42
C PHE A 155 10.53 22.34 9.94
N ASN A 156 9.97 23.53 9.71
CA ASN A 156 10.52 24.81 10.14
C ASN A 156 9.74 25.44 11.32
N ALA A 157 8.79 24.70 11.88
CA ALA A 157 7.98 25.16 13.00
C ALA A 157 8.75 25.11 14.32
#